data_AF-A0ABD3KD77-F1
#
_entry.id   AF-A0ABD3KD77-F1
#
_cell.length_a   1.000
_cell.length_b   1.000
_cell.length_c   1.000
_cell.angle_alpha   90.00
_cell.angle_beta   90.00
_cell.angle_gamma   90.00
#
_symmetry.space_group_name_H-M   'P 1'
#
loop_
_entity.id
_entity.type
_entity.pdbx_description
1 polymer ?
#
loop_
_entity_poly.entity_id
_entity_poly.type
_entity_poly.pdbx_seq_one_letter_code
_entity_poly.pdbx_strand_id
1 'polypeptide(L)'
;MTATSVLRFGEDTKLPPRRDIKSTPLSQLNISWNYYVDLMDISVGDRRLGFPPGKFDLKSNGSGRCVIDSGAMVLQEDAYDPILHEFDEHFASFGV
;
A
#
# COMPACT_ATOMS: atom_id res chain seq x y z
N MET A 1 -12.09 24.33 1.08
CA MET A 1 -11.96 24.22 2.54
C MET A 1 -10.58 23.64 2.83
N THR A 2 -9.73 24.32 3.59
CA THR A 2 -8.45 23.76 4.03
C THR A 2 -8.72 22.88 5.25
N ALA A 3 -8.67 21.56 5.08
CA ALA A 3 -8.68 20.63 6.20
C ALA A 3 -7.26 20.54 6.76
N THR A 4 -7.11 20.77 8.07
CA THR A 4 -5.83 20.58 8.77
C THR A 4 -5.81 19.16 9.36
N SER A 5 -4.83 18.35 8.98
CA SER A 5 -4.54 17.06 9.64
C SER A 5 -3.46 17.23 10.70
N VAL A 6 -3.34 16.24 11.60
CA VAL A 6 -2.38 16.26 12.71
C VAL A 6 -1.50 15.01 12.70
N LEU A 7 -0.22 15.20 13.02
CA LEU A 7 0.72 14.11 13.32
C LEU A 7 0.90 14.04 14.84
N ARG A 8 0.61 12.87 15.43
CA ARG A 8 0.68 12.63 16.87
C ARG A 8 1.86 11.74 17.20
N PHE A 9 2.41 11.89 18.40
CA PHE A 9 3.59 11.15 18.87
C PHE A 9 3.38 10.61 20.28
N GLY A 10 4.12 9.56 20.63
CA GLY A 10 4.12 9.00 21.99
C GLY A 10 2.74 8.53 22.43
N GLU A 11 2.33 8.93 23.64
CA GLU A 11 1.07 8.50 24.25
C GLU A 11 -0.18 8.90 23.42
N ASP A 12 -0.09 10.00 22.66
CA ASP A 12 -1.18 10.50 21.82
C ASP A 12 -1.45 9.62 20.58
N THR A 13 -0.59 8.64 20.32
CA THR A 13 -0.79 7.62 19.27
C THR A 13 -1.66 6.46 19.72
N LYS A 14 -1.92 6.32 21.03
CA LYS A 14 -2.74 5.24 21.57
C LYS A 14 -4.20 5.48 21.20
N LEU A 15 -4.68 4.72 20.22
CA LEU A 15 -6.06 4.75 19.81
C LEU A 15 -6.89 3.86 20.75
N PRO A 16 -8.11 4.29 21.15
CA PRO A 16 -9.02 3.40 21.86
C PRO A 16 -9.31 2.18 20.96
N PRO A 17 -9.65 1.02 21.54
CA PRO A 17 -10.04 -0.15 20.74
C PRO A 17 -11.20 0.21 19.81
N ARG A 18 -10.97 0.14 18.49
CA ARG A 18 -11.99 0.35 17.48
C ARG A 18 -11.95 -0.77 16.45
N ARG A 19 -13.14 -1.24 16.03
CA ARG A 19 -13.28 -2.37 15.10
C ARG A 19 -12.90 -2.06 13.65
N ASP A 20 -12.91 -0.77 13.30
CA ASP A 20 -12.60 -0.24 11.97
C ASP A 20 -11.09 -0.03 11.74
N ILE A 21 -10.27 -0.10 12.80
CA ILE A 21 -8.82 -0.04 12.66
C ILE A 21 -8.30 -1.43 12.31
N LYS A 22 -7.55 -1.50 11.21
CA LYS A 22 -6.77 -2.67 10.82
C LYS A 22 -5.30 -2.38 11.00
N SER A 23 -4.55 -3.40 11.39
CA SER A 23 -3.10 -3.35 11.56
C SER A 23 -2.44 -4.39 10.68
N THR A 24 -1.27 -4.05 10.14
CA THR A 24 -0.36 -5.00 9.49
C THR A 24 1.01 -4.90 10.18
N PRO A 25 1.75 -6.00 10.33
CA PRO A 25 3.12 -5.94 10.84
C PRO A 25 4.02 -5.06 9.98
N LEU A 26 4.98 -4.39 10.62
CA LEU A 26 6.06 -3.72 9.90
C LEU A 26 7.13 -4.74 9.52
N SER A 27 7.50 -4.78 8.26
CA SER A 27 8.54 -5.67 7.73
C SER A 27 9.91 -5.04 7.97
N GLN A 28 10.61 -5.48 9.01
CA GLN A 28 11.90 -4.91 9.37
C GLN A 28 13.02 -5.39 8.45
N LEU A 29 13.88 -4.45 8.04
CA LEU A 29 15.13 -4.76 7.37
C LEU A 29 16.24 -3.97 8.07
N ASN A 30 17.25 -4.68 8.57
CA ASN A 30 18.36 -4.09 9.34
C ASN A 30 19.18 -3.03 8.57
N ILE A 31 18.93 -2.84 7.27
CA ILE A 31 19.66 -1.91 6.41
C ILE A 31 18.81 -0.71 5.95
N SER A 32 17.60 -0.49 6.48
CA SER A 32 16.74 0.63 6.06
C SER A 32 15.92 1.24 7.18
N TRP A 33 15.70 2.55 7.12
CA TRP A 33 14.89 3.35 8.05
C TRP A 33 13.43 3.52 7.61
N ASN A 34 13.03 2.92 6.49
CA ASN A 34 11.68 3.08 5.94
C ASN A 34 10.67 2.14 6.62
N TYR A 35 9.39 2.53 6.58
CA TYR A 35 8.27 1.71 7.05
C TYR A 35 7.77 0.81 5.92
N TYR A 36 8.14 -0.46 5.97
CA TYR A 36 7.69 -1.47 5.00
C TYR A 36 6.54 -2.29 5.55
N VAL A 37 5.67 -2.73 4.64
CA VAL A 37 4.58 -3.66 4.93
C VAL A 37 4.54 -4.73 3.85
N ASP A 38 4.00 -5.90 4.19
CA ASP A 38 3.84 -6.99 3.24
C ASP A 38 2.57 -6.78 2.40
N LEU A 39 2.75 -6.54 1.10
CA LEU A 39 1.66 -6.42 0.13
C LEU A 39 1.45 -7.76 -0.57
N MET A 40 0.31 -8.39 -0.32
CA MET A 40 0.02 -9.72 -0.87
C MET A 40 -0.42 -9.67 -2.33
N ASP A 41 -1.28 -8.72 -2.67
CA ASP A 41 -1.85 -8.55 -4.01
C ASP A 41 -2.63 -7.23 -4.07
N ILE A 42 -3.13 -6.89 -5.24
CA ILE A 42 -3.96 -5.71 -5.50
C ILE A 42 -5.29 -6.17 -6.09
N SER A 43 -6.37 -5.48 -5.70
CA SER A 43 -7.69 -5.66 -6.31
C SER A 43 -8.21 -4.32 -6.78
N VAL A 44 -8.94 -4.35 -7.89
CA VAL A 44 -9.68 -3.21 -8.43
C VAL A 44 -11.15 -3.63 -8.46
N GLY A 45 -11.99 -2.91 -7.72
CA GLY A 45 -13.34 -3.39 -7.42
C GLY A 45 -13.32 -4.78 -6.79
N ASP A 46 -14.08 -5.70 -7.36
CA ASP A 46 -14.16 -7.10 -6.92
C ASP A 46 -13.14 -8.02 -7.59
N ARG A 47 -12.30 -7.50 -8.50
CA ARG A 47 -11.31 -8.31 -9.24
C ARG A 47 -9.94 -8.23 -8.60
N ARG A 48 -9.44 -9.38 -8.16
CA ARG A 48 -8.06 -9.54 -7.68
C ARG A 48 -7.13 -9.85 -8.86
N LEU A 49 -6.03 -9.10 -8.97
CA LEU A 49 -5.13 -9.17 -10.13
C LEU A 49 -4.28 -10.44 -10.20
N GLY A 50 -4.06 -11.12 -9.07
CA GLY A 50 -3.42 -12.43 -9.06
C GLY A 50 -1.94 -12.37 -9.44
N PHE A 51 -1.22 -11.33 -8.98
CA PHE A 51 0.23 -11.27 -9.17
C PHE A 51 0.92 -12.53 -8.62
N PRO A 52 2.05 -12.98 -9.20
CA PRO A 52 2.79 -14.12 -8.70
C PRO A 52 3.10 -13.97 -7.20
N PRO A 53 2.99 -15.04 -6.39
CA PRO A 53 3.39 -15.00 -4.99
C PRO A 53 4.81 -14.44 -4.84
N GLY A 54 4.96 -13.49 -3.93
CA GLY A 54 6.22 -12.80 -3.66
C GLY A 54 6.65 -11.76 -4.69
N LYS A 55 5.76 -11.36 -5.62
CA LYS A 55 5.97 -10.22 -6.53
C LYS A 55 6.42 -8.96 -5.76
N PHE A 56 5.83 -8.71 -4.59
CA PHE A 56 6.09 -7.56 -3.72
C PHE A 56 6.86 -7.93 -2.44
N ASP A 57 7.53 -9.10 -2.42
CA ASP A 57 8.30 -9.52 -1.26
C ASP A 57 9.59 -8.73 -1.13
N LEU A 58 9.89 -8.38 0.12
CA LEU A 58 11.12 -7.77 0.54
C LEU A 58 12.35 -8.61 0.13
N LYS A 59 13.13 -8.11 -0.85
CA LYS A 59 14.41 -8.70 -1.28
C LYS A 59 15.59 -8.19 -0.46
N SER A 60 16.63 -9.00 -0.30
CA SER A 60 17.83 -8.68 0.50
C SER A 60 18.55 -7.39 0.09
N ASN A 61 18.45 -6.99 -1.18
CA ASN A 61 18.99 -5.72 -1.71
C ASN A 61 18.10 -4.50 -1.46
N GLY A 62 16.98 -4.69 -0.77
CA GLY A 62 16.02 -3.66 -0.41
C GLY A 62 14.94 -3.34 -1.43
N SER A 63 14.89 -4.06 -2.57
CA SER A 63 13.87 -3.90 -3.64
C SER A 63 12.63 -4.78 -3.45
N GLY A 64 11.59 -4.54 -4.27
CA GLY A 64 10.36 -5.36 -4.36
C GLY A 64 9.39 -5.16 -3.19
N ARG A 65 8.83 -3.96 -2.98
CA ARG A 65 8.20 -3.62 -1.69
C ARG A 65 6.97 -2.73 -1.81
N CYS A 66 6.21 -2.68 -0.71
CA CYS A 66 5.27 -1.62 -0.39
C CYS A 66 5.84 -0.76 0.75
N VAL A 67 5.97 0.55 0.52
CA VAL A 67 6.50 1.52 1.48
C VAL A 67 5.38 2.50 1.85
N ILE A 68 5.28 2.82 3.13
CA ILE A 68 4.44 3.93 3.58
C ILE A 68 5.26 5.21 3.48
N ASP A 69 4.99 6.02 2.46
CA ASP A 69 5.69 7.28 2.19
C ASP A 69 4.67 8.41 1.98
N SER A 70 4.71 9.44 2.83
CA SER A 70 3.87 10.63 2.69
C SER A 70 4.41 11.67 1.69
N GLY A 71 5.62 11.48 1.18
CA GLY A 71 6.29 12.37 0.23
C GLY A 71 6.17 11.95 -1.23
N ALA A 72 5.70 10.74 -1.52
CA ALA A 72 5.60 10.21 -2.88
C ALA A 72 4.42 9.24 -3.04
N MET A 73 3.87 9.18 -4.26
CA MET A 73 2.87 8.19 -4.66
C MET A 73 3.35 7.52 -5.94
N VAL A 74 4.01 6.37 -5.80
CA VAL A 74 4.68 5.68 -6.91
C VAL A 74 4.29 4.20 -6.90
N LEU A 75 4.08 3.64 -8.09
CA LEU A 75 3.89 2.21 -8.31
C LEU A 75 5.10 1.63 -9.04
N GLN A 76 5.38 0.35 -8.78
CA GLN A 76 6.42 -0.37 -9.51
C GLN A 76 5.99 -0.52 -10.99
N GLU A 77 6.90 -0.22 -11.91
CA GLU A 77 6.62 -0.15 -13.35
C GLU A 77 5.96 -1.43 -13.88
N ASP A 78 6.47 -2.61 -13.48
CA ASP A 78 5.96 -3.92 -13.91
C ASP A 78 4.69 -4.40 -13.17
N ALA A 79 4.11 -3.53 -12.32
CA ALA A 79 2.77 -3.69 -11.75
C ALA A 79 1.81 -2.60 -12.24
N TYR A 80 2.33 -1.48 -12.76
CA TYR A 80 1.52 -0.34 -13.18
C TYR A 80 0.55 -0.69 -14.31
N ASP A 81 1.04 -1.24 -15.43
CA ASP A 81 0.19 -1.50 -16.60
C ASP A 81 -0.97 -2.47 -16.30
N PRO A 82 -0.77 -3.61 -15.61
CA PRO A 82 -1.89 -4.49 -15.25
C PRO A 82 -2.91 -3.84 -14.32
N ILE A 83 -2.47 -2.98 -13.39
CA ILE A 83 -3.37 -2.25 -12.49
C ILE A 83 -4.16 -1.21 -13.27
N LEU A 84 -3.49 -0.44 -14.12
CA LEU A 84 -4.14 0.61 -14.91
C LEU A 84 -5.14 0.01 -15.90
N HIS A 85 -4.78 -1.08 -16.57
CA HIS A 85 -5.67 -1.78 -17.47
C HIS A 85 -6.96 -2.23 -16.77
N GLU A 86 -6.84 -2.87 -15.59
CA GLU A 86 -8.00 -3.28 -14.82
C GLU A 86 -8.80 -2.08 -14.28
N PHE A 87 -8.12 -1.01 -13.89
CA PHE A 87 -8.76 0.23 -13.48
C PHE A 87 -9.64 0.78 -14.61
N ASP A 88 -9.09 0.89 -15.83
CA ASP A 88 -9.82 1.36 -17.00
C ASP A 88 -11.00 0.43 -17.34
N GLU A 89 -10.82 -0.89 -17.30
CA GLU A 89 -11.91 -1.85 -17.53
C GLU A 89 -13.02 -1.73 -16.47
N HIS A 90 -12.65 -1.57 -15.20
CA HIS A 90 -13.59 -1.40 -14.11
C HIS A 90 -14.43 -0.13 -14.30
N PHE A 91 -13.79 1.01 -14.59
CA PHE A 91 -14.48 2.29 -14.71
C PHE A 91 -15.26 2.46 -16.02
N ALA A 92 -14.80 1.83 -17.13
CA ALA A 92 -15.56 1.77 -18.37
C ALA A 92 -16.95 1.12 -18.16
N SER A 93 -17.07 0.15 -17.23
CA SER A 93 -18.35 -0.47 -16.90
C SER A 93 -19.37 0.50 -16.27
N PHE A 94 -18.89 1.62 -15.70
CA PHE A 94 -19.72 2.70 -15.15
C PHE A 94 -19.97 3.84 -16.16
N GLY A 95 -19.46 3.72 -17.38
CA GLY A 95 -19.59 4.76 -18.42
C GLY A 95 -18.72 5.99 -18.18
N VAL A 96 -17.62 5.83 -17.44
CA VAL A 96 -16.62 6.87 -17.16
C VAL A 96 -15.31 6.53 -17.88
#